data_AF-A0A7J3MK59-F1
#
_entry.id   AF-A0A7J3MK59-F1
#
_cell.length_a   1.000
_cell.length_b   1.000
_cell.length_c   1.000
_cell.angle_alpha   90.00
_cell.angle_beta   90.00
_cell.angle_gamma   90.00
#
_symmetry.space_group_name_H-M   'P 1'
#
loop_
_entity.id
_entity.type
_entity.pdbx_description
1 polymer ?
#
loop_
_entity_poly.entity_id
_entity_poly.type
_entity_poly.pdbx_seq_one_letter_code
_entity_poly.pdbx_strand_id
1 'polypeptide(L)'
;MYVPQPTDSYFEFSSPPYPLSVKHASIEDLLNVSYWLWRLNPLSMFPVILGSAIEVLKQSIIVIAIMFSLSQLAASGVLVELAESLSKFDFLRIFLMIPPIIRMLIPVLLATISIYYVTSIIAGGFLNSAEYGSYLRLLKQGTISFRDIFEEMRVKWFKMSWTVFIVETIKTAPLIIVALIIFSDIVYLASHATAMLTFSRFIIRWVLLIIFAEILFIVFSVLTLYAYPAAVDGFYGLTAIKKSVNTCFKIPASTFLYCVLRVLSNALIIGILFAAGLLSIQFSSILTIILSFLIVPVFHILKTALFLKARPENTIIPLPIGPPVLEDVFPYVLNTCLRRIRKGFREFVHFLAEPRNIVFHILSAMSLFLGVLLGKQISSSGIRQAIYALGYVPGESNPIFRNFLGLPFLALDISFHNWQVSLATAASGIVFTIPALTTLFFNGFILGVTEDIVQNTTMFLVAVLPHGIIELPAFIISGSIGLNLGFKFLKALKNRNVVSNESFHKCLKETLYMVISLIPLFLIAGIIEAFITPLIMRMYGWT
;
A
#
# COMPACT_ATOMS: atom_id res chain seq x y z
N MET A 1 -9.14 -20.77 48.24
CA MET A 1 -8.42 -21.41 47.11
C MET A 1 -7.77 -20.33 46.30
N TYR A 2 -6.46 -20.14 46.49
CA TYR A 2 -5.64 -19.25 45.68
C TYR A 2 -5.37 -19.98 44.36
N VAL A 3 -5.90 -19.46 43.25
CA VAL A 3 -5.54 -19.97 41.93
C VAL A 3 -4.14 -19.42 41.61
N PRO A 4 -3.12 -20.26 41.38
CA PRO A 4 -1.80 -19.77 41.02
C PRO A 4 -1.88 -19.04 39.69
N GLN A 5 -1.27 -17.87 39.58
CA GLN A 5 -1.02 -17.28 38.26
C GLN A 5 -0.10 -18.24 37.47
N PRO A 6 -0.29 -18.39 36.14
CA PRO A 6 0.65 -19.14 35.34
C PRO A 6 1.99 -18.41 35.41
N THR A 7 2.99 -19.07 36.00
CA THR A 7 4.37 -18.65 35.89
C THR A 7 4.75 -18.70 34.43
N ASP A 8 4.97 -17.55 33.80
CA ASP A 8 5.64 -17.44 32.51
C ASP A 8 7.04 -18.06 32.69
N SER A 9 7.18 -19.35 32.35
CA SER A 9 8.45 -20.03 32.26
C SER A 9 9.19 -19.48 31.05
N TYR A 10 9.89 -18.37 31.24
CA TYR A 10 10.89 -17.91 30.30
C TYR A 10 11.94 -19.02 30.18
N PHE A 11 12.04 -19.63 29.00
CA PHE A 11 13.17 -20.47 28.64
C PHE A 11 14.47 -19.74 29.02
N GLU A 12 15.26 -20.33 29.92
CA GLU A 12 16.62 -19.90 30.19
C GLU A 12 17.46 -20.14 28.93
N PHE A 13 17.75 -19.08 28.19
CA PHE A 13 18.71 -19.13 27.09
C PHE A 13 20.14 -19.03 27.66
N SER A 14 20.99 -19.98 27.25
CA SER A 14 22.40 -20.07 27.66
C SER A 14 23.28 -19.05 26.91
N SER A 15 24.05 -18.27 27.68
CA SER A 15 25.13 -17.30 27.32
C SER A 15 24.74 -15.80 27.34
N PRO A 16 25.46 -14.93 28.10
CA PRO A 16 25.13 -13.51 28.27
C PRO A 16 25.56 -12.59 27.07
N PRO A 17 25.09 -11.32 27.02
CA PRO A 17 24.99 -10.49 25.83
C PRO A 17 26.25 -9.66 25.59
N TYR A 18 26.75 -9.59 24.35
CA TYR A 18 27.73 -8.57 24.00
C TYR A 18 27.10 -7.48 23.14
N PRO A 19 27.45 -6.21 23.41
CA PRO A 19 27.20 -5.13 22.47
C PRO A 19 27.73 -5.51 21.07
N LEU A 20 26.85 -5.60 20.06
CA LEU A 20 27.29 -6.00 18.71
C LEU A 20 28.03 -4.84 18.06
N SER A 21 29.31 -5.05 17.75
CA SER A 21 30.09 -4.13 16.93
C SER A 21 29.65 -4.25 15.47
N VAL A 22 28.93 -3.23 14.97
CA VAL A 22 28.42 -3.21 13.60
C VAL A 22 29.54 -3.35 12.56
N LYS A 23 30.73 -2.82 12.87
CA LYS A 23 31.89 -2.85 11.98
C LYS A 23 32.39 -4.28 11.69
N HIS A 24 32.33 -5.16 12.68
CA HIS A 24 32.86 -6.52 12.60
C HIS A 24 31.78 -7.60 12.39
N ALA A 25 30.50 -7.25 12.59
CA ALA A 25 29.37 -8.15 12.44
C ALA A 25 29.22 -8.69 11.00
N SER A 26 28.86 -9.96 10.84
CA SER A 26 28.45 -10.53 9.55
C SER A 26 27.08 -9.96 9.12
N ILE A 27 26.67 -10.20 7.87
CA ILE A 27 25.32 -9.78 7.44
C ILE A 27 24.23 -10.58 8.18
N GLU A 28 24.54 -11.82 8.57
CA GLU A 28 23.64 -12.71 9.29
C GLU A 28 23.40 -12.18 10.70
N ASP A 29 24.48 -11.78 11.40
CA ASP A 29 24.39 -11.12 12.70
C ASP A 29 23.52 -9.86 12.62
N LEU A 30 23.74 -9.03 11.60
CA LEU A 30 22.96 -7.81 11.40
C LEU A 30 21.50 -8.08 11.05
N LEU A 31 21.20 -9.13 10.29
CA LEU A 31 19.84 -9.54 9.97
C LEU A 31 19.12 -10.04 11.23
N ASN A 32 19.78 -10.87 12.03
CA ASN A 32 19.25 -11.39 13.29
C ASN A 32 18.98 -10.25 14.28
N VAL A 33 19.93 -9.33 14.45
CA VAL A 33 19.73 -8.14 15.28
C VAL A 33 18.60 -7.25 14.77
N SER A 34 18.46 -7.10 13.44
CA SER A 34 17.35 -6.33 12.84
C SER A 34 15.99 -6.95 13.16
N TYR A 35 15.89 -8.28 13.15
CA TYR A 35 14.70 -9.01 13.58
C TYR A 35 14.39 -8.77 15.06
N TRP A 36 15.37 -8.96 15.95
CA TRP A 36 15.18 -8.78 17.39
C TRP A 36 14.80 -7.35 17.77
N LEU A 37 15.38 -6.37 17.07
CA LEU A 37 15.03 -4.96 17.18
C LEU A 37 13.56 -4.70 16.85
N TRP A 38 13.10 -5.22 15.71
CA TRP A 38 11.71 -5.14 15.29
C TRP A 38 10.78 -5.82 16.30
N ARG A 39 11.13 -7.03 16.74
CA ARG A 39 10.34 -7.85 17.66
C ARG A 39 10.12 -7.17 19.01
N LEU A 40 11.21 -6.68 19.61
CA LEU A 40 11.19 -6.00 20.92
C LEU A 40 10.59 -4.60 20.84
N ASN A 41 10.56 -4.00 19.64
CA ASN A 41 9.97 -2.69 19.40
C ASN A 41 8.94 -2.73 18.26
N PRO A 42 7.71 -3.23 18.50
CA PRO A 42 6.66 -3.28 17.49
C PRO A 42 6.30 -1.90 16.89
N LEU A 43 6.63 -0.81 17.58
CA LEU A 43 6.49 0.55 17.06
C LEU A 43 7.36 0.82 15.81
N SER A 44 8.37 -0.02 15.55
CA SER A 44 9.16 0.04 14.31
C SER A 44 8.34 -0.24 13.05
N MET A 45 7.16 -0.86 13.18
CA MET A 45 6.21 -1.03 12.08
C MET A 45 5.41 0.25 11.78
N PHE A 46 5.38 1.22 12.69
CA PHE A 46 4.54 2.40 12.54
C PHE A 46 4.90 3.25 11.30
N PRO A 47 6.18 3.51 10.97
CA PRO A 47 6.53 4.14 9.69
C PRO A 47 6.01 3.37 8.49
N VAL A 48 5.97 2.03 8.52
CA VAL A 48 5.41 1.23 7.41
C VAL A 48 3.90 1.41 7.29
N ILE A 49 3.17 1.45 8.41
CA ILE A 49 1.73 1.77 8.44
C ILE A 49 1.48 3.19 7.88
N LEU A 50 2.31 4.16 8.24
CA LEU A 50 2.27 5.51 7.67
C LEU A 50 2.54 5.50 6.16
N GLY A 51 3.42 4.60 5.70
CA GLY A 51 3.66 4.35 4.28
C GLY A 51 2.39 3.90 3.55
N SER A 52 1.62 2.99 4.14
CA SER A 52 0.32 2.57 3.58
C SER A 52 -0.67 3.74 3.50
N ALA A 53 -0.71 4.62 4.50
CA ALA A 53 -1.53 5.83 4.48
C ALA A 53 -1.15 6.79 3.34
N ILE A 54 0.14 6.95 3.07
CA ILE A 54 0.66 7.75 1.96
C ILE A 54 0.34 7.09 0.61
N GLU A 55 0.38 5.76 0.55
CA GLU A 55 -0.03 5.04 -0.66
C GLU A 55 -1.50 5.28 -0.99
N VAL A 56 -2.39 5.27 0.01
CA VAL A 56 -3.82 5.61 -0.19
C VAL A 56 -3.99 7.04 -0.71
N LEU A 57 -3.21 8.01 -0.21
CA LEU A 57 -3.21 9.37 -0.74
C LEU A 57 -2.80 9.40 -2.22
N LYS A 58 -1.73 8.71 -2.59
CA LYS A 58 -1.24 8.63 -3.97
C LYS A 58 -2.24 7.93 -4.90
N GLN A 59 -2.82 6.83 -4.44
CA GLN A 59 -3.88 6.11 -5.15
C GLN A 59 -5.12 6.98 -5.32
N SER A 60 -5.49 7.79 -4.33
CA SER A 60 -6.61 8.73 -4.43
C SER A 60 -6.45 9.71 -5.61
N ILE A 61 -5.23 10.20 -5.87
CA ILE A 61 -4.94 11.08 -7.02
C ILE A 61 -5.22 10.33 -8.34
N ILE A 62 -4.74 9.08 -8.44
CA ILE A 62 -4.93 8.24 -9.63
C ILE A 62 -6.41 7.90 -9.83
N VAL A 63 -7.10 7.52 -8.76
CA VAL A 63 -8.54 7.18 -8.78
C VAL A 63 -9.36 8.37 -9.26
N ILE A 64 -9.14 9.57 -8.70
CA ILE A 64 -9.83 10.79 -9.12
C ILE A 64 -9.56 11.06 -10.62
N ALA A 65 -8.32 10.90 -11.07
CA ALA A 65 -7.95 11.07 -12.47
C ALA A 65 -8.65 10.07 -13.39
N ILE A 66 -8.72 8.79 -13.00
CA ILE A 66 -9.42 7.73 -13.75
C ILE A 66 -10.92 8.05 -13.82
N MET A 67 -11.54 8.38 -12.68
CA MET A 67 -12.97 8.72 -12.63
C MET A 67 -13.30 9.93 -13.51
N PHE A 68 -12.48 10.98 -13.43
CA PHE A 68 -12.63 12.15 -14.28
C PHE A 68 -12.44 11.81 -15.77
N SER A 69 -11.42 11.01 -16.10
CA SER A 69 -11.16 10.56 -17.47
C SER A 69 -12.31 9.73 -18.04
N LEU A 70 -12.81 8.76 -17.28
CA LEU A 70 -13.97 7.95 -17.66
C LEU A 70 -15.21 8.80 -17.85
N SER A 71 -15.46 9.76 -16.96
CA SER A 71 -16.58 10.68 -17.09
C SER A 71 -16.51 11.52 -18.37
N GLN A 72 -15.32 12.01 -18.75
CA GLN A 72 -15.13 12.80 -19.98
C GLN A 72 -15.29 11.95 -21.24
N LEU A 73 -14.73 10.73 -21.23
CA LEU A 73 -14.85 9.80 -22.35
C LEU A 73 -16.29 9.29 -22.52
N ALA A 74 -17.00 9.05 -21.42
CA ALA A 74 -18.40 8.67 -21.44
C ALA A 74 -19.27 9.82 -21.97
N ALA A 75 -19.10 11.03 -21.43
CA ALA A 75 -19.87 12.21 -21.84
C ALA A 75 -19.67 12.60 -23.32
N SER A 76 -18.51 12.27 -23.90
CA SER A 76 -18.22 12.50 -25.32
C SER A 76 -18.64 11.35 -26.25
N GLY A 77 -19.18 10.25 -25.73
CA GLY A 77 -19.54 9.05 -26.50
C GLY A 77 -18.34 8.19 -26.95
N VAL A 78 -17.12 8.71 -26.83
CA VAL A 78 -15.88 8.06 -27.25
C VAL A 78 -15.66 6.74 -26.50
N LEU A 79 -16.05 6.65 -25.23
CA LEU A 79 -15.88 5.42 -24.44
C LEU A 79 -16.64 4.23 -25.02
N VAL A 80 -17.89 4.45 -25.44
CA VAL A 80 -18.77 3.40 -26.00
C VAL A 80 -18.26 2.97 -27.36
N GLU A 81 -17.93 3.93 -28.22
CA GLU A 81 -17.39 3.64 -29.55
C GLU A 81 -16.06 2.87 -29.48
N LEU A 82 -15.21 3.18 -28.49
CA LEU A 82 -13.94 2.50 -28.28
C LEU A 82 -14.19 1.03 -27.87
N ALA A 83 -15.13 0.81 -26.95
CA ALA A 83 -15.50 -0.51 -26.49
C ALA A 83 -16.08 -1.39 -27.63
N GLU A 84 -16.96 -0.84 -28.45
CA GLU A 84 -17.50 -1.54 -29.62
C GLU A 84 -16.41 -1.90 -30.64
N SER A 85 -15.48 -0.98 -30.89
CA SER A 85 -14.38 -1.19 -31.82
C SER A 85 -13.41 -2.26 -31.32
N LEU A 86 -13.14 -2.28 -30.01
CA LEU A 86 -12.32 -3.32 -29.37
C LEU A 86 -12.97 -4.70 -29.45
N SER A 87 -14.28 -4.79 -29.15
CA SER A 87 -15.02 -6.06 -29.23
C SER A 87 -15.01 -6.65 -30.64
N LYS A 88 -15.07 -5.80 -31.67
CA LYS A 88 -15.05 -6.21 -33.09
C LYS A 88 -13.64 -6.38 -33.67
N PHE A 89 -12.58 -6.14 -32.88
CA PHE A 89 -11.20 -6.11 -33.36
C PHE A 89 -10.99 -5.14 -34.55
N ASP A 90 -11.71 -4.02 -34.58
CA ASP A 90 -11.61 -2.99 -35.64
C ASP A 90 -10.43 -2.05 -35.35
N PHE A 91 -9.23 -2.51 -35.72
CA PHE A 91 -8.00 -1.77 -35.48
C PHE A 91 -7.93 -0.41 -36.19
N LEU A 92 -8.58 -0.27 -37.36
CA LEU A 92 -8.59 1.00 -38.10
C LEU A 92 -9.40 2.05 -37.33
N ARG A 93 -10.59 1.68 -36.86
CA ARG A 93 -11.43 2.59 -36.09
C ARG A 93 -10.79 2.96 -34.76
N ILE A 94 -10.20 1.99 -34.04
CA ILE A 94 -9.44 2.26 -32.82
C ILE A 94 -8.35 3.31 -33.08
N PHE A 95 -7.61 3.17 -34.19
CA PHE A 95 -6.54 4.10 -34.54
C PHE A 95 -7.04 5.52 -34.82
N LEU A 96 -8.17 5.66 -35.52
CA LEU A 96 -8.80 6.96 -35.78
C LEU A 96 -9.30 7.64 -34.51
N MET A 97 -9.58 6.87 -33.45
CA MET A 97 -10.00 7.41 -32.14
C MET A 97 -8.83 7.85 -31.26
N ILE A 98 -7.59 7.51 -31.59
CA ILE A 98 -6.42 7.89 -30.78
C ILE A 98 -6.29 9.42 -30.62
N PRO A 99 -6.35 10.25 -31.67
CA PRO A 99 -6.20 11.69 -31.53
C PRO A 99 -7.22 12.38 -30.60
N PRO A 100 -8.55 12.13 -30.68
CA PRO A 100 -9.51 12.73 -29.76
C PRO A 100 -9.33 12.24 -28.32
N ILE A 101 -9.02 10.94 -28.11
CA ILE A 101 -8.71 10.40 -26.77
C ILE A 101 -7.49 11.09 -26.18
N ILE A 102 -6.40 11.19 -26.93
CA ILE A 102 -5.17 11.86 -26.51
C ILE A 102 -5.45 13.31 -26.12
N ARG A 103 -6.22 14.05 -26.93
CA ARG A 103 -6.55 15.45 -26.66
C ARG A 103 -7.32 15.62 -25.34
N MET A 104 -8.23 14.70 -25.03
CA MET A 104 -8.99 14.73 -23.77
C MET A 104 -8.15 14.31 -22.56
N LEU A 105 -7.28 13.32 -22.71
CA LEU A 105 -6.57 12.71 -21.58
C LEU A 105 -5.23 13.37 -21.26
N ILE A 106 -4.53 13.99 -22.21
CA ILE A 106 -3.21 14.63 -21.95
C ILE A 106 -3.27 15.62 -20.78
N PRO A 107 -4.21 16.58 -20.71
CA PRO A 107 -4.23 17.56 -19.62
C PRO A 107 -4.42 16.89 -18.26
N VAL A 108 -5.31 15.89 -18.20
CA VAL A 108 -5.58 15.10 -16.99
C VAL A 108 -4.33 14.32 -16.58
N LEU A 109 -3.67 13.65 -17.54
CA LEU A 109 -2.46 12.88 -17.30
C LEU A 109 -1.33 13.77 -16.78
N LEU A 110 -1.08 14.93 -17.41
CA LEU A 110 -0.03 15.86 -16.99
C LEU A 110 -0.30 16.42 -15.59
N ALA A 111 -1.54 16.80 -15.29
CA ALA A 111 -1.95 17.25 -13.96
C ALA A 111 -1.77 16.12 -12.93
N THR A 112 -2.21 14.92 -13.25
CA THR A 112 -2.12 13.74 -12.38
C THR A 112 -0.68 13.39 -12.07
N ILE A 113 0.19 13.31 -13.08
CA ILE A 113 1.62 13.03 -12.92
C ILE A 113 2.27 14.11 -12.05
N SER A 114 1.96 15.39 -12.31
CA SER A 114 2.52 16.51 -11.55
C SER A 114 2.13 16.46 -10.08
N ILE A 115 0.83 16.30 -9.79
CA ILE A 115 0.30 16.22 -8.43
C ILE A 115 0.84 14.96 -7.72
N TYR A 116 0.84 13.81 -8.41
CA TYR A 116 1.37 12.56 -7.89
C TYR A 116 2.85 12.69 -7.52
N TYR A 117 3.66 13.29 -8.38
CA TYR A 117 5.10 13.43 -8.18
C TYR A 117 5.42 14.39 -7.02
N VAL A 118 4.78 15.56 -6.99
CA VAL A 118 4.92 16.52 -5.88
C VAL A 118 4.50 15.88 -4.55
N THR A 119 3.36 15.18 -4.55
CA THR A 119 2.87 14.46 -3.37
C THR A 119 3.85 13.39 -2.93
N SER A 120 4.41 12.62 -3.86
CA SER A 120 5.38 11.56 -3.57
C SER A 120 6.67 12.10 -2.94
N ILE A 121 7.15 13.27 -3.37
CA ILE A 121 8.35 13.91 -2.80
C ILE A 121 8.10 14.42 -1.38
N ILE A 122 6.98 15.11 -1.17
CA ILE A 122 6.65 15.68 0.14
C ILE A 122 6.37 14.56 1.13
N ALA A 123 5.48 13.64 0.77
CA ALA A 123 5.11 12.50 1.60
C ALA A 123 6.32 11.58 1.85
N GLY A 124 7.14 11.34 0.81
CA GLY A 124 8.40 10.61 0.93
C GLY A 124 9.38 11.28 1.88
N GLY A 125 9.44 12.61 1.93
CA GLY A 125 10.28 13.32 2.89
C GLY A 125 9.88 13.06 4.34
N PHE A 126 8.59 13.14 4.65
CA PHE A 126 8.07 12.80 5.97
C PHE A 126 8.28 11.32 6.30
N LEU A 127 7.90 10.42 5.39
CA LEU A 127 7.96 8.98 5.57
C LEU A 127 9.38 8.47 5.78
N ASN A 128 10.31 8.82 4.88
CA ASN A 128 11.69 8.35 4.97
C ASN A 128 12.42 8.99 6.17
N SER A 129 12.03 10.19 6.60
CA SER A 129 12.56 10.79 7.84
C SER A 129 12.08 10.03 9.07
N ALA A 130 10.78 9.74 9.14
CA ALA A 130 10.20 8.93 10.20
C ALA A 130 10.84 7.54 10.22
N GLU A 131 10.93 6.89 9.06
CA GLU A 131 11.37 5.51 8.92
C GLU A 131 12.85 5.33 9.25
N TYR A 132 13.75 5.90 8.45
CA TYR A 132 15.19 5.71 8.64
C TYR A 132 15.69 6.42 9.91
N GLY A 133 15.03 7.50 10.33
CA GLY A 133 15.36 8.19 11.58
C GLY A 133 15.05 7.31 12.80
N SER A 134 13.90 6.64 12.78
CA SER A 134 13.52 5.69 13.82
C SER A 134 14.44 4.49 13.83
N TYR A 135 14.79 3.92 12.67
CA TYR A 135 15.71 2.77 12.61
C TYR A 135 17.12 3.14 13.07
N LEU A 136 17.60 4.35 12.74
CA LEU A 136 18.89 4.83 13.23
C LEU A 136 18.91 5.04 14.75
N ARG A 137 17.84 5.61 15.34
CA ARG A 137 17.70 5.71 16.80
C ARG A 137 17.62 4.33 17.44
N LEU A 138 16.81 3.44 16.86
CA LEU A 138 16.62 2.09 17.33
C LEU A 138 17.95 1.31 17.38
N LEU A 139 18.80 1.42 16.35
CA LEU A 139 20.13 0.82 16.32
C LEU A 139 21.10 1.42 17.37
N LYS A 140 20.94 2.69 17.73
CA LYS A 140 21.80 3.38 18.72
C LYS A 140 21.34 3.22 20.16
N GLN A 141 20.02 3.16 20.39
CA GLN A 141 19.39 3.28 21.72
C GLN A 141 18.65 2.01 22.15
N GLY A 142 18.35 1.11 21.21
CA GLY A 142 17.63 -0.15 21.46
C GLY A 142 16.12 -0.03 21.64
N THR A 143 15.59 1.18 21.83
CA THR A 143 14.16 1.46 21.99
C THR A 143 13.71 2.70 21.24
N ILE A 144 12.42 2.78 20.88
CA ILE A 144 11.80 3.96 20.25
C ILE A 144 10.40 4.23 20.81
N SER A 145 10.00 5.51 20.83
CA SER A 145 8.66 5.97 21.20
C SER A 145 7.99 6.74 20.05
N PHE A 146 6.66 6.94 20.11
CA PHE A 146 5.96 7.80 19.13
C PHE A 146 6.57 9.20 19.04
N ARG A 147 6.97 9.77 20.19
CA ARG A 147 7.62 11.09 20.25
C ARG A 147 8.87 11.13 19.38
N ASP A 148 9.70 10.09 19.44
CA ASP A 148 10.92 9.99 18.63
C ASP A 148 10.60 9.95 17.14
N ILE A 149 9.61 9.15 16.74
CA ILE A 149 9.20 9.01 15.33
C ILE A 149 8.71 10.34 14.78
N PHE A 150 7.81 11.03 15.51
CA PHE A 150 7.27 12.32 15.09
C PHE A 150 8.33 13.44 15.14
N GLU A 151 9.31 13.37 16.05
CA GLU A 151 10.45 14.29 16.09
C GLU A 151 11.34 14.13 14.85
N GLU A 152 11.76 12.90 14.53
CA GLU A 152 12.56 12.61 13.32
C GLU A 152 11.82 13.04 12.05
N MET A 153 10.53 12.72 11.97
CA MET A 153 9.65 13.14 10.89
C MET A 153 9.59 14.66 10.77
N ARG A 154 9.40 15.41 11.86
CA ARG A 154 9.26 16.87 11.84
C ARG A 154 10.56 17.61 11.53
N VAL A 155 11.69 17.16 12.08
CA VAL A 155 12.95 17.92 12.02
C VAL A 155 13.62 17.77 10.66
N LYS A 156 13.54 16.58 10.04
CA LYS A 156 14.34 16.23 8.87
C LYS A 156 13.58 16.22 7.55
N TRP A 157 12.24 16.29 7.55
CA TRP A 157 11.42 16.07 6.35
C TRP A 157 11.81 16.94 5.17
N PHE A 158 12.06 18.24 5.35
CA PHE A 158 12.29 19.14 4.22
C PHE A 158 13.58 18.79 3.47
N LYS A 159 14.67 18.59 4.22
CA LYS A 159 15.95 18.19 3.64
C LYS A 159 15.90 16.75 3.10
N MET A 160 15.12 15.88 3.73
CA MET A 160 14.85 14.53 3.22
C MET A 160 14.04 14.57 1.93
N SER A 161 13.02 15.41 1.79
CA SER A 161 12.25 15.60 0.55
C SER A 161 13.16 15.98 -0.60
N TRP A 162 14.15 16.85 -0.36
CA TRP A 162 15.16 17.17 -1.38
C TRP A 162 15.99 15.93 -1.78
N THR A 163 16.41 15.11 -0.81
CA THR A 163 17.08 13.84 -1.11
C THR A 163 16.17 12.89 -1.91
N VAL A 164 14.91 12.74 -1.50
CA VAL A 164 13.91 11.90 -2.18
C VAL A 164 13.69 12.37 -3.61
N PHE A 165 13.53 13.68 -3.84
CA PHE A 165 13.40 14.24 -5.18
C PHE A 165 14.57 13.84 -6.08
N ILE A 166 15.82 14.04 -5.63
CA ILE A 166 16.98 13.72 -6.45
C ILE A 166 17.10 12.20 -6.66
N VAL A 167 16.90 11.40 -5.61
CA VAL A 167 16.97 9.93 -5.69
C VAL A 167 15.93 9.39 -6.67
N GLU A 168 14.67 9.80 -6.53
CA GLU A 168 13.61 9.33 -7.43
C GLU A 168 13.82 9.87 -8.85
N THR A 169 14.23 11.14 -9.02
CA THR A 169 14.57 11.68 -10.36
C THR A 169 15.66 10.86 -11.05
N ILE A 170 16.77 10.56 -10.36
CA ILE A 170 17.88 9.79 -10.94
C ILE A 170 17.41 8.38 -11.31
N LYS A 171 16.65 7.73 -10.43
CA LYS A 171 16.13 6.39 -10.68
C LYS A 171 15.18 6.37 -11.88
N THR A 172 14.19 7.27 -11.94
CA THR A 172 13.11 7.20 -12.93
C THR A 172 13.41 7.91 -14.25
N ALA A 173 14.42 8.79 -14.32
CA ALA A 173 14.73 9.54 -15.53
C ALA A 173 14.92 8.68 -16.79
N PRO A 174 15.66 7.54 -16.78
CA PRO A 174 15.80 6.70 -17.96
C PRO A 174 14.46 6.20 -18.51
N LEU A 175 13.55 5.79 -17.62
CA LEU A 175 12.23 5.29 -17.99
C LEU A 175 11.35 6.40 -18.57
N ILE A 176 11.38 7.60 -17.98
CA ILE A 176 10.62 8.75 -18.48
C ILE A 176 11.10 9.17 -19.88
N ILE A 177 12.41 9.22 -20.10
CA ILE A 177 12.99 9.56 -21.41
C ILE A 177 12.52 8.56 -22.46
N VAL A 178 12.60 7.26 -22.17
CA VAL A 178 12.13 6.21 -23.08
C VAL A 178 10.63 6.30 -23.33
N ALA A 179 9.81 6.55 -22.30
CA ALA A 179 8.38 6.72 -22.44
C ALA A 179 8.02 7.91 -23.36
N LEU A 180 8.73 9.04 -23.25
CA LEU A 180 8.54 10.19 -24.12
C LEU A 180 8.93 9.90 -25.58
N ILE A 181 9.99 9.13 -25.81
CA ILE A 181 10.39 8.68 -27.16
C ILE A 181 9.29 7.79 -27.75
N ILE A 182 8.83 6.77 -27.02
CA ILE A 182 7.76 5.86 -27.45
C ILE A 182 6.48 6.65 -27.75
N PHE A 183 6.10 7.57 -26.87
CA PHE A 183 4.92 8.41 -27.06
C PHE A 183 5.03 9.25 -28.35
N SER A 184 6.18 9.91 -28.56
CA SER A 184 6.44 10.67 -29.79
C SER A 184 6.33 9.81 -31.04
N ASP A 185 6.84 8.58 -30.98
CA ASP A 185 6.76 7.63 -32.10
C ASP A 185 5.31 7.21 -32.38
N ILE A 186 4.51 6.96 -31.34
CA ILE A 186 3.09 6.61 -31.48
C ILE A 186 2.33 7.77 -32.14
N VAL A 187 2.57 9.01 -31.72
CA VAL A 187 1.95 10.19 -32.36
C VAL A 187 2.37 10.33 -33.82
N TYR A 188 3.64 10.07 -34.13
CA TYR A 188 4.15 10.08 -35.49
C TYR A 188 3.49 9.00 -36.36
N LEU A 189 3.42 7.76 -35.86
CA LEU A 189 2.75 6.65 -36.54
C LEU A 189 1.26 6.95 -36.75
N ALA A 190 0.60 7.51 -35.72
CA ALA A 190 -0.80 7.92 -35.76
C ALA A 190 -1.13 8.92 -36.88
N SER A 191 -0.17 9.75 -37.26
CA SER A 191 -0.33 10.80 -38.28
C SER A 191 0.07 10.37 -39.69
N HIS A 192 0.64 9.17 -39.88
CA HIS A 192 1.18 8.73 -41.18
C HIS A 192 0.75 7.29 -41.53
N ALA A 193 -0.32 7.14 -42.31
CA ALA A 193 -0.91 5.84 -42.69
C ALA A 193 0.07 4.86 -43.39
N THR A 194 1.07 5.35 -44.12
CA THR A 194 2.10 4.51 -44.78
C THR A 194 3.17 3.97 -43.82
N ALA A 195 3.23 4.48 -42.58
CA ALA A 195 4.19 4.05 -41.57
C ALA A 195 3.86 2.70 -40.92
N MET A 196 2.69 2.09 -41.24
CA MET A 196 2.36 0.74 -40.79
C MET A 196 3.37 -0.31 -41.29
N LEU A 197 3.97 -0.14 -42.47
CA LEU A 197 4.97 -1.06 -43.03
C LEU A 197 6.30 -1.05 -42.26
N THR A 198 6.57 0.01 -41.48
CA THR A 198 7.79 0.14 -40.65
C THR A 198 7.54 -0.10 -39.16
N PHE A 199 6.31 -0.44 -38.77
CA PHE A 199 5.89 -0.64 -37.38
C PHE A 199 6.75 -1.67 -36.64
N SER A 200 7.16 -2.75 -37.31
CA SER A 200 8.03 -3.78 -36.74
C SER A 200 9.40 -3.24 -36.28
N ARG A 201 9.95 -2.23 -36.96
CA ARG A 201 11.21 -1.58 -36.57
C ARG A 201 11.05 -0.72 -35.31
N PHE A 202 9.90 -0.08 -35.15
CA PHE A 202 9.58 0.68 -33.93
C PHE A 202 9.47 -0.24 -32.72
N ILE A 203 8.79 -1.39 -32.86
CA ILE A 203 8.69 -2.39 -31.78
C ILE A 203 10.07 -2.84 -31.30
N ILE A 204 10.96 -3.24 -32.21
CA ILE A 204 12.31 -3.70 -31.85
C ILE A 204 13.07 -2.59 -31.11
N ARG A 205 13.00 -1.34 -31.60
CA ARG A 205 13.64 -0.20 -30.94
C ARG A 205 13.06 0.05 -29.54
N TRP A 206 11.74 0.01 -29.38
CA TRP A 206 11.09 0.20 -28.08
C TRP A 206 11.51 -0.86 -27.08
N VAL A 207 11.56 -2.13 -27.48
CA VAL A 207 12.03 -3.23 -26.62
C VAL A 207 13.47 -3.00 -26.16
N LEU A 208 14.38 -2.64 -27.08
CA LEU A 208 15.78 -2.37 -26.74
C LEU A 208 15.93 -1.16 -25.79
N LEU A 209 15.17 -0.08 -26.04
CA LEU A 209 15.18 1.11 -25.19
C LEU A 209 14.64 0.80 -23.79
N ILE A 210 13.55 0.03 -23.70
CA ILE A 210 12.97 -0.39 -22.41
C ILE A 210 13.99 -1.22 -21.63
N ILE A 211 14.60 -2.23 -22.25
CA ILE A 211 15.63 -3.06 -21.59
C ILE A 211 16.79 -2.20 -21.08
N PHE A 212 17.29 -1.27 -21.91
CA PHE A 212 18.37 -0.37 -21.50
C PHE A 212 17.98 0.53 -20.32
N ALA A 213 16.77 1.12 -20.36
CA ALA A 213 16.28 1.97 -19.27
C ALA A 213 16.06 1.19 -17.97
N GLU A 214 15.59 -0.05 -18.04
CA GLU A 214 15.45 -0.95 -16.88
C GLU A 214 16.81 -1.30 -16.26
N ILE A 215 17.82 -1.59 -17.08
CA ILE A 215 19.19 -1.82 -16.59
C ILE A 215 19.70 -0.59 -15.83
N LEU A 216 19.52 0.62 -16.39
CA LEU A 216 19.91 1.86 -15.72
C LEU A 216 19.10 2.10 -14.43
N PHE A 217 17.80 1.84 -14.43
CA PHE A 217 16.95 1.94 -13.23
C PHE A 217 17.47 1.04 -12.10
N ILE A 218 17.84 -0.20 -12.42
CA ILE A 218 18.41 -1.15 -11.45
C ILE A 218 19.76 -0.64 -10.92
N VAL A 219 20.67 -0.23 -11.81
CA VAL A 219 21.98 0.31 -11.43
C VAL A 219 21.82 1.52 -10.51
N PHE A 220 20.98 2.48 -10.87
CA PHE A 220 20.74 3.66 -10.04
C PHE A 220 20.04 3.33 -8.72
N SER A 221 19.15 2.34 -8.69
CA SER A 221 18.52 1.87 -7.46
C SER A 221 19.54 1.27 -6.47
N VAL A 222 20.54 0.53 -6.97
CA VAL A 222 21.63 0.00 -6.13
C VAL A 222 22.56 1.12 -5.66
N LEU A 223 22.93 2.05 -6.54
CA LEU A 223 23.83 3.16 -6.20
C LEU A 223 23.21 4.14 -5.19
N THR A 224 21.89 4.28 -5.20
CA THR A 224 21.13 5.15 -4.27
C THR A 224 20.60 4.43 -3.04
N LEU A 225 20.91 3.13 -2.87
CA LEU A 225 20.37 2.26 -1.82
C LEU A 225 20.48 2.85 -0.40
N TYR A 226 21.62 3.47 -0.08
CA TYR A 226 21.91 4.03 1.24
C TYR A 226 21.70 5.54 1.32
N ALA A 227 21.06 6.16 0.33
CA ALA A 227 20.84 7.61 0.31
C ALA A 227 19.93 8.07 1.47
N TYR A 228 18.87 7.32 1.79
CA TYR A 228 17.98 7.67 2.91
C TYR A 228 18.62 7.47 4.29
N PRO A 229 19.31 6.34 4.59
CA PRO A 229 20.16 6.24 5.78
C PRO A 229 21.19 7.37 5.91
N ALA A 230 21.82 7.78 4.80
CA ALA A 230 22.76 8.90 4.80
C ALA A 230 22.09 10.24 5.12
N ALA A 231 20.87 10.46 4.64
CA ALA A 231 20.10 11.68 4.89
C ALA A 231 19.69 11.84 6.36
N VAL A 232 19.21 10.80 7.02
CA VAL A 232 18.93 10.91 8.46
C VAL A 232 20.17 11.04 9.33
N ASP A 233 21.34 10.66 8.81
CA ASP A 233 22.65 10.86 9.43
C ASP A 233 23.32 12.19 9.02
N GLY A 234 22.54 13.14 8.47
CA GLY A 234 22.96 14.53 8.25
C GLY A 234 23.48 14.88 6.85
N PHE A 235 23.53 13.94 5.90
CA PHE A 235 23.99 14.18 4.53
C PHE A 235 22.82 14.27 3.55
N TYR A 236 22.54 15.43 2.96
CA TYR A 236 21.33 15.64 2.16
C TYR A 236 21.60 15.79 0.65
N GLY A 237 20.57 15.54 -0.17
CA GLY A 237 20.62 15.71 -1.62
C GLY A 237 21.76 14.94 -2.30
N LEU A 238 22.54 15.63 -3.13
CA LEU A 238 23.69 15.03 -3.84
C LEU A 238 24.76 14.48 -2.89
N THR A 239 24.94 15.09 -1.70
CA THR A 239 25.89 14.59 -0.71
C THR A 239 25.44 13.25 -0.14
N ALA A 240 24.12 13.05 0.04
CA ALA A 240 23.54 11.77 0.45
C ALA A 240 23.85 10.67 -0.59
N ILE A 241 23.68 11.00 -1.86
CA ILE A 241 23.93 10.09 -2.98
C ILE A 241 25.41 9.75 -3.08
N LYS A 242 26.29 10.76 -3.00
CA LYS A 242 27.75 10.53 -2.96
C LYS A 242 28.14 9.60 -1.81
N LYS A 243 27.52 9.77 -0.64
CA LYS A 243 27.75 8.89 0.51
C LYS A 243 27.24 7.48 0.24
N SER A 244 26.05 7.35 -0.37
CA SER A 244 25.47 6.06 -0.75
C SER A 244 26.37 5.29 -1.71
N VAL A 245 26.79 5.93 -2.80
CA VAL A 245 27.70 5.35 -3.79
C VAL A 245 29.00 4.88 -3.13
N ASN A 246 29.62 5.73 -2.31
CA ASN A 246 30.83 5.35 -1.57
C ASN A 246 30.60 4.17 -0.63
N THR A 247 29.46 4.11 0.06
CA THR A 247 29.09 2.97 0.91
C THR A 247 28.97 1.69 0.09
N CYS A 248 28.30 1.72 -1.08
CA CYS A 248 28.21 0.56 -1.97
C CYS A 248 29.58 0.00 -2.36
N PHE A 249 30.55 0.88 -2.68
CA PHE A 249 31.90 0.48 -3.06
C PHE A 249 32.80 0.09 -1.87
N LYS A 250 32.52 0.57 -0.65
CA LYS A 250 33.25 0.17 0.56
C LYS A 250 32.86 -1.22 1.07
N ILE A 251 31.60 -1.59 0.92
CA ILE A 251 31.06 -2.89 1.37
C ILE A 251 30.33 -3.60 0.21
N PRO A 252 31.03 -3.90 -0.91
CA PRO A 252 30.39 -4.40 -2.12
C PRO A 252 29.76 -5.78 -1.90
N ALA A 253 30.44 -6.68 -1.18
CA ALA A 253 29.93 -8.01 -0.87
C ALA A 253 28.63 -7.95 -0.04
N SER A 254 28.59 -7.14 1.02
CA SER A 254 27.38 -6.99 1.84
C SER A 254 26.24 -6.27 1.10
N THR A 255 26.57 -5.30 0.25
CA THR A 255 25.58 -4.61 -0.60
C THR A 255 24.97 -5.56 -1.62
N PHE A 256 25.80 -6.34 -2.31
CA PHE A 256 25.34 -7.37 -3.25
C PHE A 256 24.46 -8.40 -2.54
N LEU A 257 24.91 -8.92 -1.39
CA LEU A 257 24.14 -9.91 -0.63
C LEU A 257 22.82 -9.34 -0.11
N TYR A 258 22.77 -8.08 0.33
CA TYR A 258 21.50 -7.41 0.66
C TYR A 258 20.56 -7.36 -0.55
N CYS A 259 21.06 -6.96 -1.73
CA CYS A 259 20.26 -6.91 -2.95
C CYS A 259 19.74 -8.31 -3.34
N VAL A 260 20.60 -9.33 -3.29
CA VAL A 260 20.23 -10.73 -3.55
C VAL A 260 19.18 -11.20 -2.55
N LEU A 261 19.37 -10.99 -1.25
CA LEU A 261 18.38 -11.35 -0.22
C LEU A 261 17.04 -10.66 -0.47
N ARG A 262 17.05 -9.38 -0.87
CA ARG A 262 15.83 -8.64 -1.17
C ARG A 262 15.12 -9.20 -2.41
N VAL A 263 15.85 -9.46 -3.49
CA VAL A 263 15.31 -10.06 -4.71
C VAL A 263 14.79 -11.47 -4.44
N LEU A 264 15.55 -12.32 -3.73
CA LEU A 264 15.13 -13.66 -3.36
C LEU A 264 13.90 -13.65 -2.44
N SER A 265 13.81 -12.71 -1.49
CA SER A 265 12.61 -12.59 -0.64
C SER A 265 11.36 -12.27 -1.46
N ASN A 266 11.47 -11.37 -2.44
CA ASN A 266 10.37 -11.04 -3.34
C ASN A 266 10.06 -12.19 -4.32
N ALA A 267 11.10 -12.84 -4.87
CA ALA A 267 10.96 -13.97 -5.78
C ALA A 267 10.34 -15.19 -5.10
N LEU A 268 10.69 -15.46 -3.84
CA LEU A 268 10.07 -16.51 -3.03
C LEU A 268 8.57 -16.25 -2.84
N ILE A 269 8.21 -15.00 -2.54
CA ILE A 269 6.82 -14.57 -2.40
C ILE A 269 6.06 -14.75 -3.71
N ILE A 270 6.60 -14.25 -4.82
CA ILE A 270 6.00 -14.41 -6.15
C ILE A 270 5.88 -15.90 -6.51
N GLY A 271 6.89 -16.71 -6.20
CA GLY A 271 6.88 -18.15 -6.40
C GLY A 271 5.82 -18.86 -5.58
N ILE A 272 5.63 -18.48 -4.31
CA ILE A 272 4.54 -18.99 -3.45
C ILE A 272 3.18 -18.60 -4.03
N LEU A 273 3.00 -17.35 -4.46
CA LEU A 273 1.75 -16.90 -5.09
C LEU A 273 1.47 -17.64 -6.39
N PHE A 274 2.49 -17.84 -7.22
CA PHE A 274 2.38 -18.57 -8.46
C PHE A 274 2.01 -20.04 -8.22
N ALA A 275 2.72 -20.72 -7.31
CA ALA A 275 2.44 -22.11 -6.94
C ALA A 275 1.03 -22.27 -6.32
N ALA A 276 0.63 -21.33 -5.46
CA ALA A 276 -0.72 -21.28 -4.92
C ALA A 276 -1.76 -21.09 -6.04
N GLY A 277 -1.51 -20.19 -6.99
CA GLY A 277 -2.35 -19.96 -8.16
C GLY A 277 -2.53 -21.20 -9.04
N LEU A 278 -1.46 -22.00 -9.24
CA LEU A 278 -1.55 -23.29 -9.94
C LEU A 278 -2.47 -24.30 -9.23
N LEU A 279 -2.57 -24.21 -7.90
CA LEU A 279 -3.44 -25.03 -7.07
C LEU A 279 -4.82 -24.39 -6.84
N SER A 280 -5.13 -23.29 -7.54
CA SER A 280 -6.33 -22.48 -7.33
C SER A 280 -6.49 -21.92 -5.90
N ILE A 281 -5.37 -21.69 -5.21
CA ILE A 281 -5.32 -21.12 -3.86
C ILE A 281 -4.91 -19.64 -3.94
N GLN A 282 -5.66 -18.76 -3.28
CA GLN A 282 -5.35 -17.32 -3.18
C GLN A 282 -4.80 -16.96 -1.80
N PHE A 283 -3.58 -16.41 -1.74
CA PHE A 283 -2.90 -15.95 -0.51
C PHE A 283 -2.40 -14.50 -0.60
N SER A 284 -2.89 -13.74 -1.58
CA SER A 284 -2.30 -12.45 -1.98
C SER A 284 -2.25 -11.45 -0.82
N SER A 285 -3.31 -11.40 -0.02
CA SER A 285 -3.51 -10.43 1.05
C SER A 285 -2.70 -10.78 2.29
N ILE A 286 -2.76 -12.04 2.75
CA ILE A 286 -1.99 -12.51 3.93
C ILE A 286 -0.49 -12.34 3.66
N LEU A 287 -0.04 -12.69 2.47
CA LEU A 287 1.37 -12.57 2.10
C LEU A 287 1.81 -11.10 2.05
N THR A 288 0.93 -10.21 1.59
CA THR A 288 1.18 -8.77 1.63
C THR A 288 1.29 -8.25 3.06
N ILE A 289 0.48 -8.73 4.01
CA ILE A 289 0.61 -8.40 5.45
C ILE A 289 1.99 -8.79 5.97
N ILE A 290 2.43 -10.03 5.69
CA ILE A 290 3.74 -10.54 6.11
C ILE A 290 4.86 -9.69 5.50
N LEU A 291 4.78 -9.40 4.21
CA LEU A 291 5.77 -8.57 3.52
C LEU A 291 5.85 -7.18 4.15
N SER A 292 4.72 -6.51 4.34
CA SER A 292 4.68 -5.14 4.84
C SER A 292 5.07 -5.03 6.30
N PHE A 293 4.56 -5.89 7.20
CA PHE A 293 4.76 -5.69 8.65
C PHE A 293 5.94 -6.45 9.24
N LEU A 294 6.42 -7.52 8.58
CA LEU A 294 7.58 -8.28 9.03
C LEU A 294 8.81 -8.02 8.14
N ILE A 295 8.70 -8.29 6.84
CA ILE A 295 9.89 -8.32 5.97
C ILE A 295 10.43 -6.91 5.73
N VAL A 296 9.59 -5.94 5.33
CA VAL A 296 10.01 -4.56 5.04
C VAL A 296 10.78 -3.90 6.19
N PRO A 297 10.24 -3.82 7.44
CA PRO A 297 10.93 -3.11 8.51
C PRO A 297 12.25 -3.81 8.90
N VAL A 298 12.29 -5.15 8.94
CA VAL A 298 13.53 -5.90 9.24
C VAL A 298 14.61 -5.61 8.20
N PHE A 299 14.27 -5.64 6.90
CA PHE A 299 15.22 -5.33 5.84
C PHE A 299 15.65 -3.85 5.85
N HIS A 300 14.77 -2.92 6.21
CA HIS A 300 15.15 -1.51 6.29
C HIS A 300 16.03 -1.19 7.51
N ILE A 301 15.82 -1.88 8.64
CA ILE A 301 16.76 -1.83 9.78
C ILE A 301 18.11 -2.41 9.35
N LEU A 302 18.15 -3.57 8.69
CA LEU A 302 19.38 -4.17 8.15
C LEU A 302 20.11 -3.22 7.20
N LYS A 303 19.40 -2.60 6.26
CA LYS A 303 19.95 -1.61 5.34
C LYS A 303 20.60 -0.43 6.08
N THR A 304 19.96 0.03 7.15
CA THR A 304 20.48 1.13 7.99
C THR A 304 21.72 0.68 8.77
N ALA A 305 21.75 -0.56 9.26
CA ALA A 305 22.91 -1.13 9.93
C ALA A 305 24.11 -1.31 8.98
N LEU A 306 23.87 -1.75 7.73
CA LEU A 306 24.91 -1.85 6.69
C LEU A 306 25.51 -0.48 6.34
N PHE A 307 24.69 0.56 6.32
CA PHE A 307 25.19 1.93 6.17
C PHE A 307 26.14 2.33 7.31
N LEU A 308 25.80 2.00 8.56
CA LEU A 308 26.67 2.22 9.72
C LEU A 308 27.95 1.38 9.66
N LYS A 309 27.89 0.15 9.13
CA LYS A 309 29.08 -0.71 8.95
C LYS A 309 30.16 -0.07 8.07
N ALA A 310 29.76 0.68 7.05
CA ALA A 310 30.71 1.37 6.17
C ALA A 310 31.31 2.66 6.77
N ARG A 311 30.86 3.07 7.97
CA ARG A 311 31.41 4.22 8.69
C ARG A 311 32.75 3.87 9.35
N PRO A 312 33.64 4.86 9.51
CA PRO A 312 34.88 4.65 10.25
C PRO A 312 34.62 4.37 11.74
N GLU A 313 33.63 5.08 12.32
CA GLU A 313 33.18 4.96 13.70
C GLU A 313 32.48 3.62 13.94
N ASN A 314 32.86 2.91 15.00
CA ASN A 314 32.21 1.68 15.38
C ASN A 314 30.93 1.99 16.16
N THR A 315 29.77 1.62 15.60
CA THR A 315 28.51 1.66 16.34
C THR A 315 28.32 0.35 17.10
N ILE A 316 27.93 0.47 18.35
CA ILE A 316 27.62 -0.64 19.23
C ILE A 316 26.10 -0.72 19.38
N ILE A 317 25.50 -1.85 18.98
CA ILE A 317 24.05 -2.05 19.11
C ILE A 317 23.73 -2.65 20.48
N PRO A 318 22.84 -2.03 21.29
CA PRO A 318 22.55 -2.47 22.64
C PRO A 318 21.38 -3.49 22.66
N LEU A 319 21.54 -4.70 22.14
CA LEU A 319 20.49 -5.75 22.19
C LEU A 319 20.97 -7.19 22.41
N PRO A 320 20.13 -8.03 23.04
CA PRO A 320 20.36 -9.47 23.15
C PRO A 320 19.89 -10.23 21.90
N ILE A 321 20.63 -11.29 21.56
CA ILE A 321 20.24 -12.31 20.57
C ILE A 321 19.31 -13.30 21.27
N GLY A 322 18.12 -13.53 20.72
CA GLY A 322 17.23 -14.63 21.13
C GLY A 322 17.21 -15.76 20.09
N PRO A 323 16.26 -16.72 20.18
CA PRO A 323 16.16 -17.87 19.29
C PRO A 323 16.09 -17.49 17.80
N PRO A 324 16.37 -18.45 16.89
CA PRO A 324 16.23 -18.23 15.46
C PRO A 324 14.85 -17.68 15.10
N VAL A 325 14.83 -16.75 14.13
CA VAL A 325 13.62 -16.05 13.65
C VAL A 325 12.45 -17.03 13.40
N LEU A 326 12.74 -18.17 12.78
CA LEU A 326 11.72 -19.14 12.36
C LEU A 326 10.96 -19.79 13.52
N GLU A 327 11.60 -19.95 14.69
CA GLU A 327 10.99 -20.61 15.84
C GLU A 327 10.14 -19.65 16.68
N ASP A 328 10.41 -18.35 16.61
CA ASP A 328 9.80 -17.34 17.48
C ASP A 328 8.72 -16.48 16.79
N VAL A 329 8.84 -16.21 15.48
CA VAL A 329 7.92 -15.31 14.75
C VAL A 329 6.46 -15.72 14.91
N PHE A 330 6.12 -16.98 14.60
CA PHE A 330 4.73 -17.42 14.52
C PHE A 330 4.03 -17.40 15.90
N PRO A 331 4.58 -18.01 16.96
CA PRO A 331 4.00 -17.92 18.30
C PRO A 331 3.88 -16.48 18.81
N TYR A 332 4.89 -15.64 18.56
CA TYR A 332 4.88 -14.25 19.01
C TYR A 332 3.78 -13.42 18.33
N VAL A 333 3.70 -13.48 17.00
CA VAL A 333 2.70 -12.73 16.22
C VAL A 333 1.30 -13.18 16.62
N LEU A 334 1.05 -14.49 16.71
CA LEU A 334 -0.26 -15.03 17.09
C LEU A 334 -0.69 -14.56 18.49
N ASN A 335 0.16 -14.75 19.50
CA ASN A 335 -0.13 -14.37 20.88
C ASN A 335 -0.32 -12.86 21.04
N THR A 336 0.47 -12.07 20.34
CA THR A 336 0.34 -10.61 20.34
C THR A 336 -0.98 -10.18 19.71
N CYS A 337 -1.33 -10.71 18.53
CA CYS A 337 -2.59 -10.41 17.85
C CYS A 337 -3.80 -10.73 18.73
N LEU A 338 -3.88 -11.94 19.30
CA LEU A 338 -5.00 -12.36 20.14
C LEU A 338 -5.18 -11.46 21.37
N ARG A 339 -4.07 -11.12 22.07
CA ARG A 339 -4.10 -10.21 23.23
C ARG A 339 -4.56 -8.80 22.84
N ARG A 340 -4.18 -8.31 21.67
CA ARG A 340 -4.52 -6.95 21.19
C ARG A 340 -5.96 -6.85 20.69
N ILE A 341 -6.52 -7.90 20.08
CA ILE A 341 -7.93 -7.92 19.61
C ILE A 341 -8.90 -7.63 20.76
N ARG A 342 -8.75 -8.30 21.92
CA ARG A 342 -9.66 -8.09 23.07
C ARG A 342 -9.64 -6.66 23.59
N LYS A 343 -8.45 -6.05 23.65
CA LYS A 343 -8.31 -4.65 24.04
C LYS A 343 -8.92 -3.72 23.00
N GLY A 344 -8.61 -3.96 21.72
CA GLY A 344 -9.13 -3.18 20.60
C GLY A 344 -10.65 -3.20 20.51
N PHE A 345 -11.28 -4.35 20.77
CA PHE A 345 -12.73 -4.46 20.73
C PHE A 345 -13.42 -3.60 21.79
N ARG A 346 -12.82 -3.47 22.99
CA ARG A 346 -13.33 -2.57 24.03
C ARG A 346 -13.27 -1.11 23.58
N GLU A 347 -12.13 -0.69 23.02
CA GLU A 347 -11.96 0.68 22.49
C GLU A 347 -12.93 0.93 21.32
N PHE A 348 -13.13 -0.07 20.46
CA PHE A 348 -14.04 -0.01 19.32
C PHE A 348 -15.50 0.21 19.78
N VAL A 349 -15.98 -0.58 20.74
CA VAL A 349 -17.34 -0.41 21.31
C VAL A 349 -17.48 0.97 21.95
N HIS A 350 -16.49 1.42 22.72
CA HIS A 350 -16.51 2.77 23.30
C HIS A 350 -16.54 3.85 22.21
N PHE A 351 -15.76 3.69 21.14
CA PHE A 351 -15.72 4.65 20.04
C PHE A 351 -17.07 4.78 19.34
N LEU A 352 -17.78 3.67 19.12
CA LEU A 352 -19.12 3.65 18.55
C LEU A 352 -20.17 4.28 19.46
N ALA A 353 -20.08 4.02 20.77
CA ALA A 353 -21.07 4.50 21.74
C ALA A 353 -20.90 5.98 22.08
N GLU A 354 -19.70 6.55 21.89
CA GLU A 354 -19.39 7.94 22.23
C GLU A 354 -20.11 8.93 21.30
N PRO A 355 -21.04 9.77 21.81
CA PRO A 355 -21.85 10.67 20.97
C PRO A 355 -21.02 11.68 20.17
N ARG A 356 -19.83 12.05 20.66
CA ARG A 356 -18.93 12.99 19.97
C ARG A 356 -18.41 12.44 18.64
N ASN A 357 -18.42 11.11 18.45
CA ASN A 357 -17.94 10.47 17.23
C ASN A 357 -19.03 10.34 16.15
N ILE A 358 -20.29 10.67 16.45
CA ILE A 358 -21.40 10.54 15.50
C ILE A 358 -21.18 11.34 14.22
N VAL A 359 -20.54 12.51 14.32
CA VAL A 359 -20.20 13.35 13.16
C VAL A 359 -19.26 12.61 12.21
N PHE A 360 -18.29 11.87 12.74
CA PHE A 360 -17.36 11.09 11.92
C PHE A 360 -18.05 9.88 11.28
N HIS A 361 -18.97 9.22 11.99
CA HIS A 361 -19.79 8.14 11.41
C HIS A 361 -20.65 8.65 10.24
N ILE A 362 -21.32 9.78 10.44
CA ILE A 362 -22.16 10.41 9.41
C ILE A 362 -21.33 10.83 8.20
N LEU A 363 -20.21 11.55 8.41
CA LEU A 363 -19.34 11.97 7.31
C LEU A 363 -18.80 10.77 6.52
N SER A 364 -18.43 9.69 7.21
CA SER A 364 -17.95 8.47 6.56
C SER A 364 -19.05 7.79 5.74
N ALA A 365 -20.25 7.65 6.30
CA ALA A 365 -21.39 7.06 5.60
C ALA A 365 -21.84 7.93 4.42
N MET A 366 -21.86 9.26 4.59
CA MET A 366 -22.18 10.22 3.52
C MET A 366 -21.17 10.12 2.38
N SER A 367 -19.87 10.00 2.66
CA SER A 367 -18.85 9.85 1.61
C SER A 367 -19.09 8.60 0.75
N LEU A 368 -19.36 7.46 1.40
CA LEU A 368 -19.69 6.21 0.71
C LEU A 368 -20.99 6.36 -0.11
N PHE A 369 -22.03 6.93 0.48
CA PHE A 369 -23.32 7.12 -0.19
C PHE A 369 -23.23 8.06 -1.40
N LEU A 370 -22.51 9.18 -1.28
CA LEU A 370 -22.24 10.07 -2.41
C LEU A 370 -21.49 9.35 -3.54
N GLY A 371 -20.57 8.45 -3.17
CA GLY A 371 -19.91 7.54 -4.11
C GLY A 371 -20.94 6.72 -4.89
N VAL A 372 -21.85 6.04 -4.20
CA VAL A 372 -22.91 5.22 -4.83
C VAL A 372 -23.75 6.04 -5.82
N LEU A 373 -24.19 7.23 -5.42
CA LEU A 373 -25.01 8.08 -6.28
C LEU A 373 -24.26 8.52 -7.55
N LEU A 374 -23.02 9.01 -7.40
CA LEU A 374 -22.22 9.45 -8.54
C LEU A 374 -21.78 8.27 -9.43
N GLY A 375 -21.50 7.12 -8.83
CA GLY A 375 -21.20 5.87 -9.55
C GLY A 375 -22.33 5.47 -10.47
N LYS A 376 -23.55 5.40 -9.94
CA LYS A 376 -24.75 5.10 -10.72
C LYS A 376 -24.98 6.10 -11.85
N GLN A 377 -24.88 7.40 -11.53
CA GLN A 377 -25.09 8.47 -12.51
C GLN A 377 -24.09 8.41 -13.67
N ILE A 378 -22.79 8.34 -13.37
CA ILE A 378 -21.74 8.26 -14.40
C ILE A 378 -21.85 6.94 -15.17
N SER A 379 -22.22 5.85 -14.50
CA SER A 379 -22.41 4.55 -15.15
C SER A 379 -23.45 4.63 -16.27
N SER A 380 -24.61 5.21 -15.95
CA SER A 380 -25.72 5.36 -16.89
C SER A 380 -25.37 6.25 -18.10
N SER A 381 -24.37 7.13 -17.95
CA SER A 381 -23.92 8.09 -18.96
C SER A 381 -22.96 7.51 -20.01
N GLY A 382 -22.55 6.24 -19.91
CA GLY A 382 -21.74 5.59 -20.94
C GLY A 382 -20.90 4.39 -20.49
N ILE A 383 -20.56 4.28 -19.19
CA ILE A 383 -19.73 3.16 -18.70
C ILE A 383 -20.50 1.84 -18.81
N ARG A 384 -21.79 1.80 -18.48
CA ARG A 384 -22.62 0.60 -18.62
C ARG A 384 -22.64 0.10 -20.06
N GLN A 385 -22.88 0.99 -21.01
CA GLN A 385 -22.93 0.67 -22.44
C GLN A 385 -21.56 0.17 -22.93
N ALA A 386 -20.47 0.79 -22.49
CA ALA A 386 -19.12 0.34 -22.82
C ALA A 386 -18.84 -1.06 -22.25
N ILE A 387 -19.24 -1.35 -21.01
CA ILE A 387 -19.06 -2.66 -20.38
C ILE A 387 -19.89 -3.74 -21.08
N TYR A 388 -21.12 -3.44 -21.49
CA TYR A 388 -21.95 -4.34 -22.31
C TYR A 388 -21.34 -4.57 -23.69
N ALA A 389 -20.81 -3.53 -24.33
CA ALA A 389 -20.11 -3.67 -25.61
C ALA A 389 -18.86 -4.56 -25.50
N LEU A 390 -18.22 -4.62 -24.34
CA LEU A 390 -17.10 -5.54 -24.06
C LEU A 390 -17.55 -6.99 -23.74
N GLY A 391 -18.85 -7.28 -23.77
CA GLY A 391 -19.40 -8.64 -23.62
C GLY A 391 -19.84 -8.99 -22.19
N TYR A 392 -19.97 -8.02 -21.29
CA TYR A 392 -20.60 -8.28 -19.99
C TYR A 392 -22.11 -8.57 -20.16
N VAL A 393 -22.57 -9.66 -19.55
CA VAL A 393 -23.99 -10.04 -19.50
C VAL A 393 -24.49 -9.93 -18.05
N PRO A 394 -25.53 -9.11 -17.78
CA PRO A 394 -26.11 -9.00 -16.45
C PRO A 394 -26.60 -10.35 -15.90
N GLY A 395 -26.26 -10.65 -14.65
CA GLY A 395 -26.64 -11.89 -13.98
C GLY A 395 -25.71 -13.08 -14.28
N GLU A 396 -24.74 -12.95 -15.19
CA GLU A 396 -23.73 -13.99 -15.39
C GLU A 396 -22.50 -13.74 -14.51
N SER A 397 -22.16 -14.70 -13.67
CA SER A 397 -20.95 -14.62 -12.86
C SER A 397 -19.70 -14.92 -13.71
N ASN A 398 -18.59 -14.26 -13.41
CA ASN A 398 -17.33 -14.45 -14.15
C ASN A 398 -16.89 -15.94 -14.07
N PRO A 399 -16.74 -16.65 -15.21
CA PRO A 399 -16.40 -18.09 -15.22
C PRO A 399 -15.10 -18.41 -14.48
N ILE A 400 -14.12 -17.51 -14.52
CA ILE A 400 -12.85 -17.66 -13.80
C ILE A 400 -13.11 -17.65 -12.30
N PHE A 401 -13.96 -16.72 -11.83
CA PHE A 401 -14.27 -16.57 -10.40
C PHE A 401 -15.07 -17.76 -9.86
N ARG A 402 -15.93 -18.39 -10.68
CA ARG A 402 -16.72 -19.56 -10.28
C ARG A 402 -15.87 -20.72 -9.75
N ASN A 403 -14.66 -20.89 -10.28
CA ASN A 403 -13.74 -21.98 -9.89
C ASN A 403 -13.17 -21.82 -8.48
N PHE A 404 -13.23 -20.61 -7.90
CA PHE A 404 -12.66 -20.33 -6.57
C PHE A 404 -13.73 -20.24 -5.47
N LEU A 405 -15.01 -20.23 -5.85
CA LEU A 405 -16.13 -20.09 -4.90
C LEU A 405 -16.20 -21.28 -3.94
N GLY A 406 -16.48 -21.02 -2.67
CA GLY A 406 -16.56 -22.04 -1.62
C GLY A 406 -15.22 -22.58 -1.13
N LEU A 407 -14.09 -21.94 -1.49
CA LEU A 407 -12.78 -22.30 -0.96
C LEU A 407 -12.46 -21.50 0.32
N PRO A 408 -12.01 -22.14 1.42
CA PRO A 408 -11.62 -21.44 2.64
C PRO A 408 -10.55 -20.36 2.42
N PHE A 409 -9.65 -20.58 1.46
CA PHE A 409 -8.59 -19.64 1.14
C PHE A 409 -9.10 -18.36 0.47
N LEU A 410 -10.14 -18.46 -0.38
CA LEU A 410 -10.80 -17.28 -0.96
C LEU A 410 -11.41 -16.43 0.16
N ALA A 411 -12.11 -17.05 1.11
CA ALA A 411 -12.67 -16.35 2.26
C ALA A 411 -11.60 -15.58 3.04
N LEU A 412 -10.46 -16.22 3.31
CA LEU A 412 -9.33 -15.57 4.00
C LEU A 412 -8.75 -14.41 3.18
N ASP A 413 -8.57 -14.58 1.87
CA ASP A 413 -7.98 -13.54 1.02
C ASP A 413 -8.87 -12.29 0.99
N ILE A 414 -10.17 -12.46 0.75
CA ILE A 414 -11.15 -11.36 0.78
C ILE A 414 -11.17 -10.68 2.15
N SER A 415 -11.21 -11.46 3.23
CA SER A 415 -11.25 -10.94 4.60
C SER A 415 -10.04 -10.06 4.92
N PHE A 416 -8.83 -10.54 4.61
CA PHE A 416 -7.61 -9.81 4.90
C PHE A 416 -7.40 -8.63 3.95
N HIS A 417 -7.85 -8.72 2.70
CA HIS A 417 -7.87 -7.60 1.78
C HIS A 417 -8.72 -6.45 2.35
N ASN A 418 -9.99 -6.71 2.70
CA ASN A 418 -10.90 -5.67 3.19
C ASN A 418 -10.45 -5.11 4.55
N TRP A 419 -9.83 -5.96 5.39
CA TRP A 419 -9.18 -5.49 6.61
C TRP A 419 -7.96 -4.59 6.33
N GLN A 420 -7.09 -4.92 5.38
CA GLN A 420 -5.94 -4.10 5.00
C GLN A 420 -6.37 -2.74 4.44
N VAL A 421 -7.37 -2.72 3.56
CA VAL A 421 -7.94 -1.46 3.03
C VAL A 421 -8.52 -0.64 4.18
N SER A 422 -9.20 -1.28 5.14
CA SER A 422 -9.69 -0.61 6.35
C SER A 422 -8.56 -0.03 7.20
N LEU A 423 -7.49 -0.79 7.46
CA LEU A 423 -6.32 -0.32 8.20
C LEU A 423 -5.69 0.90 7.53
N ALA A 424 -5.49 0.84 6.21
CA ALA A 424 -4.91 1.93 5.45
C ALA A 424 -5.83 3.16 5.46
N THR A 425 -7.15 2.97 5.31
CA THR A 425 -8.17 4.02 5.40
C THR A 425 -8.11 4.73 6.75
N ALA A 426 -8.15 3.99 7.86
CA ALA A 426 -8.06 4.56 9.20
C ALA A 426 -6.72 5.29 9.45
N ALA A 427 -5.60 4.68 9.06
CA ALA A 427 -4.27 5.30 9.23
C ALA A 427 -4.09 6.57 8.37
N SER A 428 -4.71 6.60 7.18
CA SER A 428 -4.64 7.74 6.26
C SER A 428 -5.30 9.01 6.79
N GLY A 429 -6.06 8.92 7.88
CA GLY A 429 -6.55 10.07 8.63
C GLY A 429 -5.48 11.10 8.95
N ILE A 430 -4.24 10.66 9.25
CA ILE A 430 -3.08 11.54 9.53
C ILE A 430 -2.81 12.50 8.36
N VAL A 431 -3.19 12.14 7.14
CA VAL A 431 -3.08 12.97 5.93
C VAL A 431 -4.35 13.80 5.74
N PHE A 432 -4.72 14.56 6.77
CA PHE A 432 -5.82 15.53 6.71
C PHE A 432 -7.19 14.95 6.31
N THR A 433 -7.49 13.70 6.66
CA THR A 433 -8.77 13.02 6.39
C THR A 433 -9.14 12.77 4.92
N ILE A 434 -8.52 13.47 3.96
CA ILE A 434 -8.86 13.40 2.53
C ILE A 434 -8.78 11.97 1.98
N PRO A 435 -7.68 11.20 2.19
CA PRO A 435 -7.60 9.88 1.58
C PRO A 435 -8.63 8.92 2.16
N ALA A 436 -8.95 9.04 3.47
CA ALA A 436 -10.00 8.23 4.08
C ALA A 436 -11.37 8.47 3.42
N LEU A 437 -11.72 9.74 3.17
CA LEU A 437 -12.95 10.10 2.46
C LEU A 437 -12.95 9.60 1.02
N THR A 438 -11.85 9.78 0.29
CA THR A 438 -11.74 9.32 -1.11
C THR A 438 -11.83 7.81 -1.22
N THR A 439 -11.24 7.05 -0.29
CA THR A 439 -11.38 5.59 -0.29
C THR A 439 -12.82 5.15 -0.07
N LEU A 440 -13.54 5.74 0.88
CA LEU A 440 -14.97 5.45 1.09
C LEU A 440 -15.80 5.81 -0.15
N PHE A 441 -15.53 6.99 -0.71
CA PHE A 441 -16.21 7.49 -1.90
C PHE A 441 -15.99 6.56 -3.10
N PHE A 442 -14.75 6.12 -3.34
CA PHE A 442 -14.45 5.22 -4.45
C PHE A 442 -15.09 3.84 -4.28
N ASN A 443 -15.07 3.26 -3.09
CA ASN A 443 -15.78 2.00 -2.83
C ASN A 443 -17.29 2.15 -3.06
N GLY A 444 -17.88 3.27 -2.61
CA GLY A 444 -19.25 3.63 -2.95
C GLY A 444 -19.47 3.78 -4.45
N PHE A 445 -18.56 4.44 -5.17
CA PHE A 445 -18.61 4.62 -6.61
C PHE A 445 -18.68 3.29 -7.36
N ILE A 446 -17.84 2.32 -6.99
CA ILE A 446 -17.87 0.97 -7.58
C ILE A 446 -19.20 0.27 -7.27
N LEU A 447 -19.75 0.40 -6.05
CA LEU A 447 -21.07 -0.13 -5.73
C LEU A 447 -22.18 0.50 -6.59
N GLY A 448 -22.12 1.80 -6.83
CA GLY A 448 -23.07 2.50 -7.71
C GLY A 448 -22.98 2.08 -9.17
N VAL A 449 -21.75 1.92 -9.68
CA VAL A 449 -21.51 1.43 -11.05
C VAL A 449 -22.02 0.00 -11.21
N THR A 450 -21.74 -0.88 -10.24
CA THR A 450 -22.17 -2.29 -10.29
C THR A 450 -23.69 -2.43 -10.18
N GLU A 451 -24.37 -1.64 -9.35
CA GLU A 451 -25.83 -1.62 -9.29
C GLU A 451 -26.47 -1.22 -10.62
N ASP A 452 -25.93 -0.19 -11.28
CA ASP A 452 -26.41 0.26 -12.59
C ASP A 452 -26.10 -0.78 -13.69
N ILE A 453 -24.98 -1.47 -13.64
CA ILE A 453 -24.62 -2.50 -14.64
C ILE A 453 -25.52 -3.75 -14.53
N VAL A 454 -25.91 -4.15 -13.33
CA VAL A 454 -26.75 -5.35 -13.13
C VAL A 454 -28.18 -5.14 -13.62
N GLN A 455 -28.67 -3.89 -13.66
CA GLN A 455 -30.03 -3.52 -14.12
C GLN A 455 -31.18 -4.26 -13.40
N ASN A 456 -30.88 -4.93 -12.28
CA ASN A 456 -31.84 -5.64 -11.43
C ASN A 456 -31.44 -5.46 -9.97
N THR A 457 -32.16 -4.58 -9.27
CA THR A 457 -31.84 -4.25 -7.88
C THR A 457 -31.90 -5.47 -6.96
N THR A 458 -32.82 -6.41 -7.18
CA THR A 458 -32.89 -7.63 -6.36
C THR A 458 -31.65 -8.49 -6.55
N MET A 459 -31.23 -8.72 -7.79
CA MET A 459 -30.00 -9.47 -8.10
C MET A 459 -28.75 -8.79 -7.53
N PHE A 460 -28.69 -7.46 -7.57
CA PHE A 460 -27.61 -6.70 -6.93
C PHE A 460 -27.63 -6.85 -5.41
N LEU A 461 -28.78 -6.68 -4.76
CA LEU A 461 -28.90 -6.75 -3.31
C LEU A 461 -28.55 -8.14 -2.77
N VAL A 462 -28.94 -9.23 -3.44
CA VAL A 462 -28.54 -10.58 -3.01
C VAL A 462 -27.06 -10.87 -3.20
N ALA A 463 -26.39 -10.17 -4.13
CA ALA A 463 -24.96 -10.27 -4.34
C ALA A 463 -24.17 -9.47 -3.30
N VAL A 464 -24.74 -8.43 -2.69
CA VAL A 464 -24.02 -7.53 -1.76
C VAL A 464 -24.45 -7.71 -0.31
N LEU A 465 -25.75 -7.73 -0.01
CA LEU A 465 -26.26 -7.68 1.37
C LEU A 465 -25.78 -8.82 2.29
N PRO A 466 -25.66 -10.09 1.86
CA PRO A 466 -25.34 -11.18 2.77
C PRO A 466 -24.05 -10.93 3.58
N HIS A 467 -22.96 -10.54 2.91
CA HIS A 467 -21.70 -10.18 3.56
C HIS A 467 -21.62 -8.68 3.85
N GLY A 468 -22.20 -7.84 2.98
CA GLY A 468 -22.17 -6.38 3.05
C GLY A 468 -22.84 -5.80 4.30
N ILE A 469 -23.76 -6.52 4.95
CA ILE A 469 -24.35 -6.10 6.23
C ILE A 469 -23.32 -6.05 7.37
N ILE A 470 -22.21 -6.77 7.25
CA ILE A 470 -21.09 -6.74 8.20
C ILE A 470 -19.97 -5.84 7.65
N GLU A 471 -19.64 -6.02 6.37
CA GLU A 471 -18.50 -5.35 5.75
C GLU A 471 -18.69 -3.83 5.64
N LEU A 472 -19.83 -3.36 5.12
CA LEU A 472 -20.05 -1.94 4.88
C LEU A 472 -20.05 -1.14 6.20
N PRO A 473 -20.71 -1.60 7.29
CA PRO A 473 -20.56 -0.94 8.59
C PRO A 473 -19.12 -0.96 9.09
N ALA A 474 -18.40 -2.08 9.01
CA ALA A 474 -17.00 -2.15 9.44
C ALA A 474 -16.12 -1.15 8.68
N PHE A 475 -16.36 -1.00 7.37
CA PHE A 475 -15.65 -0.07 6.51
C PHE A 475 -15.97 1.41 6.84
N ILE A 476 -17.25 1.73 7.03
CA ILE A 476 -17.71 3.07 7.48
C ILE A 476 -17.10 3.41 8.85
N ILE A 477 -17.02 2.45 9.77
CA ILE A 477 -16.42 2.69 11.08
C ILE A 477 -14.92 2.92 10.94
N SER A 478 -14.23 2.18 10.08
CA SER A 478 -12.82 2.41 9.79
C SER A 478 -12.56 3.82 9.23
N GLY A 479 -13.40 4.25 8.29
CA GLY A 479 -13.42 5.62 7.78
C GLY A 479 -13.59 6.65 8.90
N SER A 480 -14.59 6.46 9.75
CA SER A 480 -14.85 7.30 10.93
C SER A 480 -13.67 7.37 11.90
N ILE A 481 -12.99 6.24 12.16
CA ILE A 481 -11.78 6.20 12.99
C ILE A 481 -10.68 7.06 12.35
N GLY A 482 -10.51 6.98 11.02
CA GLY A 482 -9.57 7.80 10.27
C GLY A 482 -9.91 9.30 10.32
N LEU A 483 -11.20 9.65 10.20
CA LEU A 483 -11.65 11.03 10.33
C LEU A 483 -11.34 11.60 11.72
N ASN A 484 -11.62 10.84 12.79
CA ASN A 484 -11.28 11.25 14.15
C ASN A 484 -9.76 11.41 14.34
N LEU A 485 -8.97 10.45 13.85
CA LEU A 485 -7.51 10.53 13.91
C LEU A 485 -6.98 11.78 13.19
N GLY A 486 -7.48 12.06 12.00
CA GLY A 486 -7.11 13.26 11.23
C GLY A 486 -7.52 14.55 11.91
N PHE A 487 -8.70 14.60 12.53
CA PHE A 487 -9.13 15.75 13.33
C PHE A 487 -8.20 16.00 14.53
N LYS A 488 -7.80 14.94 15.26
CA LYS A 488 -6.84 15.06 16.38
C LYS A 488 -5.46 15.48 15.89
N PHE A 489 -5.01 14.95 14.75
CA PHE A 489 -3.76 15.35 14.11
C PHE A 489 -3.77 16.85 13.75
N LEU A 490 -4.84 17.32 13.08
CA LEU A 490 -5.04 18.72 12.73
C LEU A 490 -5.01 19.64 13.96
N LYS A 491 -5.67 19.23 15.05
CA LYS A 491 -5.65 19.98 16.32
C LYS A 491 -4.24 20.05 16.90
N ALA A 492 -3.49 18.95 16.86
CA ALA A 492 -2.11 18.91 17.34
C ALA A 492 -1.17 19.75 16.45
N LEU A 493 -1.42 19.77 15.14
CA LEU A 493 -0.68 20.58 14.18
C LEU A 493 -0.92 22.07 14.40
N LYS A 494 -2.17 22.48 14.58
CA LYS A 494 -2.56 23.87 14.88
C LYS A 494 -1.90 24.38 16.17
N ASN A 495 -1.80 23.52 17.18
CA ASN A 495 -1.15 23.83 18.45
C ASN A 495 0.39 23.69 18.41
N ARG A 496 0.97 23.41 17.23
CA ARG A 496 2.41 23.17 16.99
C ARG A 496 3.04 22.14 17.94
N ASN A 497 2.24 21.21 18.44
CA ASN A 497 2.62 20.29 19.51
C ASN A 497 2.47 18.81 19.14
N VAL A 498 2.35 18.46 17.86
CA VAL A 498 2.22 17.06 17.38
C VAL A 498 3.18 16.09 18.10
N VAL A 499 4.44 16.49 18.25
CA VAL A 499 5.50 15.68 18.89
C VAL A 499 5.25 15.41 20.38
N SER A 500 4.60 16.32 21.10
CA SER A 500 4.35 16.22 22.55
C SER A 500 2.87 16.06 22.89
N ASN A 501 2.00 15.88 21.89
CA ASN A 501 0.56 15.83 22.11
C ASN A 501 0.13 14.42 22.52
N GLU A 502 0.07 14.19 23.84
CA GLU A 502 -0.35 12.90 24.41
C GLU A 502 -1.73 12.47 23.95
N SER A 503 -2.67 13.41 23.78
CA SER A 503 -4.03 13.09 23.32
C SER A 503 -4.03 12.55 21.88
N PHE A 504 -3.16 13.06 21.02
CA PHE A 504 -2.99 12.57 19.65
C PHE A 504 -2.31 11.20 19.64
N HIS A 505 -1.21 11.02 20.39
CA HIS A 505 -0.53 9.73 20.49
C HIS A 505 -1.43 8.64 21.09
N LYS A 506 -2.26 8.99 22.08
CA LYS A 506 -3.29 8.10 22.63
C LYS A 506 -4.31 7.72 21.57
N CYS A 507 -4.89 8.70 20.87
CA CYS A 507 -5.83 8.45 19.78
C CYS A 507 -5.24 7.57 18.69
N LEU A 508 -3.98 7.79 18.30
CA LEU A 508 -3.29 6.99 17.29
C LEU A 508 -3.15 5.52 17.72
N LYS A 509 -2.76 5.30 18.98
CA LYS A 509 -2.65 3.95 19.55
C LYS A 509 -4.01 3.26 19.63
N GLU A 510 -5.05 3.98 20.02
CA GLU A 510 -6.44 3.49 20.02
C GLU A 510 -6.91 3.13 18.61
N THR A 511 -6.64 3.98 17.60
CA THR A 511 -6.92 3.69 16.19
C THR A 511 -6.33 2.35 15.76
N LEU A 512 -5.05 2.10 16.04
CA LEU A 512 -4.41 0.83 15.67
C LEU A 512 -5.08 -0.37 16.35
N TYR A 513 -5.46 -0.25 17.63
CA TYR A 513 -6.15 -1.33 18.33
C TYR A 513 -7.57 -1.57 17.80
N MET A 514 -8.32 -0.51 17.52
CA MET A 514 -9.67 -0.61 16.97
C MET A 514 -9.67 -1.32 15.61
N VAL A 515 -8.76 -0.97 14.70
CA VAL A 515 -8.69 -1.63 13.39
C VAL A 515 -8.25 -3.09 13.53
N ILE A 516 -7.30 -3.43 14.40
CA ILE A 516 -6.96 -4.84 14.69
C ILE A 516 -8.19 -5.62 15.16
N SER A 517 -9.10 -4.99 15.91
CA SER A 517 -10.34 -5.63 16.36
C SER A 517 -11.41 -5.80 15.28
N LEU A 518 -11.23 -5.23 14.09
CA LEU A 518 -12.12 -5.46 12.94
C LEU A 518 -11.83 -6.79 12.22
N ILE A 519 -10.68 -7.43 12.46
CA ILE A 519 -10.31 -8.71 11.82
C ILE A 519 -11.42 -9.75 11.91
N PRO A 520 -12.04 -10.03 13.09
CA PRO A 520 -13.11 -11.02 13.18
C PRO A 520 -14.35 -10.65 12.35
N LEU A 521 -14.67 -9.36 12.21
CA LEU A 521 -15.82 -8.92 11.41
C LEU A 521 -15.58 -9.18 9.92
N PHE A 522 -14.39 -8.83 9.41
CA PHE A 522 -14.03 -9.13 8.03
C PHE A 522 -13.90 -10.62 7.76
N LEU A 523 -13.42 -11.42 8.73
CA LEU A 523 -13.40 -12.88 8.61
C LEU A 523 -14.79 -13.47 8.45
N ILE A 524 -15.76 -13.00 9.25
CA ILE A 524 -17.15 -13.44 9.13
C ILE A 524 -17.72 -13.00 7.77
N ALA A 525 -17.49 -11.75 7.36
CA ALA A 525 -17.95 -11.23 6.08
C ALA A 525 -17.37 -12.04 4.90
N GLY A 526 -16.06 -12.29 4.86
CA GLY A 526 -15.42 -13.06 3.79
C GLY A 526 -15.83 -14.52 3.75
N ILE A 527 -16.16 -15.14 4.90
CA ILE A 527 -16.77 -16.48 4.92
C ILE A 527 -18.17 -16.43 4.28
N ILE A 528 -19.00 -15.44 4.63
CA ILE A 528 -20.32 -15.27 4.01
C ILE A 528 -20.18 -14.99 2.51
N GLU A 529 -19.20 -14.19 2.09
CA GLU A 529 -18.97 -13.86 0.69
C GLU A 529 -18.50 -15.05 -0.14
N ALA A 530 -17.55 -15.84 0.36
CA ALA A 530 -17.01 -16.96 -0.40
C ALA A 530 -17.95 -18.17 -0.44
N PHE A 531 -18.76 -18.40 0.61
CA PHE A 531 -19.57 -19.61 0.75
C PHE A 531 -21.07 -19.40 0.60
N ILE A 532 -21.64 -18.36 1.22
CA ILE A 532 -23.08 -18.19 1.35
C ILE A 532 -23.65 -17.33 0.23
N THR A 533 -22.99 -16.21 -0.08
CA THR A 533 -23.42 -15.24 -1.09
C THR A 533 -23.65 -15.90 -2.46
N PRO A 534 -22.76 -16.78 -2.98
CA PRO A 534 -22.98 -17.40 -4.27
C PRO A 534 -24.17 -18.37 -4.31
N LEU A 535 -24.48 -19.03 -3.18
CA LEU A 535 -25.65 -19.91 -3.07
C LEU A 535 -26.93 -19.08 -3.18
N ILE A 536 -26.99 -17.96 -2.47
CA ILE A 536 -28.13 -17.04 -2.53
C ILE A 536 -28.25 -16.44 -3.94
N MET A 537 -27.15 -15.99 -4.54
CA MET A 537 -27.15 -15.45 -5.91
C MET A 537 -27.76 -16.44 -6.91
N ARG A 538 -27.37 -17.73 -6.87
CA ARG A 538 -27.94 -18.78 -7.75
C ARG A 538 -29.44 -18.95 -7.57
N MET A 539 -29.95 -18.87 -6.34
CA MET A 539 -31.40 -18.95 -6.07
C MET A 539 -32.20 -17.81 -6.72
N TYR A 540 -31.56 -16.67 -6.97
CA TYR A 540 -32.17 -15.48 -7.57
C TYR A 540 -31.82 -15.30 -9.05
N GLY A 541 -31.32 -16.36 -9.70
CA GLY A 541 -31.14 -16.40 -11.16
C GLY A 541 -29.76 -15.97 -11.65
N TRP A 542 -28.77 -15.80 -10.78
CA TRP A 542 -27.38 -15.67 -11.22
C TRP A 542 -26.87 -17.01 -11.76
N THR A 543 -26.22 -16.98 -12.93
CA THR A 543 -25.69 -18.19 -13.60
C THR A 543 -24.19 -18.32 -13.53
#